data_AF-A0A2E0R911-F1
#
_entry.id   AF-A0A2E0R911-F1
#
_cell.length_a   1.000
_cell.length_b   1.000
_cell.length_c   1.000
_cell.angle_alpha   90.00
_cell.angle_beta   90.00
_cell.angle_gamma   90.00
#
_symmetry.space_group_name_H-M   'P 1'
#
loop_
_entity.id
_entity.type
_entity.pdbx_description
1 polymer ?
#
loop_
_entity_poly.entity_id
_entity_poly.type
_entity_poly.pdbx_seq_one_letter_code
_entity_poly.pdbx_strand_id
1 'polypeptide(L)' 'MKFIPYVGEDGKTNYFDAHAVQFTMAFQIGPVDEHGKVQQWGTKVAFNTPNHGYIISKEPSDVLIKRIEEANGLVSD' A
#
# COMPACT_ATOMS: atom_id res chain seq x y z
N MET A 1 4.67 -18.52 -1.68
CA MET A 1 4.54 -17.13 -1.22
C MET A 1 4.56 -16.24 -2.46
N LYS A 2 3.48 -15.50 -2.72
CA LYS A 2 3.41 -14.52 -3.82
C LYS A 2 3.69 -13.14 -3.23
N PHE A 3 4.82 -12.55 -3.60
CA PHE A 3 5.12 -11.16 -3.23
C PHE A 3 4.32 -10.20 -4.11
N ILE A 4 3.84 -9.11 -3.52
CA ILE A 4 3.12 -8.05 -4.24
C ILE A 4 4.12 -6.95 -4.59
N PRO A 5 4.28 -6.60 -5.89
CA PRO A 5 5.06 -5.45 -6.29
C PRO A 5 4.31 -4.15 -5.96
N TYR A 6 5.04 -3.12 -5.56
CA TYR A 6 4.52 -1.77 -5.38
C TYR A 6 5.54 -0.70 -5.75
N VAL A 7 5.08 0.51 -6.07
CA VAL A 7 5.96 1.67 -6.31
C VAL A 7 6.12 2.47 -5.02
N GLY A 8 7.33 2.48 -4.47
CA GLY A 8 7.65 3.21 -3.24
C GLY A 8 7.71 4.73 -3.41
N GLU A 9 7.87 5.45 -2.30
CA GLU A 9 8.04 6.91 -2.28
C GLU A 9 9.24 7.39 -3.10
N ASP A 10 10.30 6.59 -3.15
CA ASP A 10 11.50 6.81 -3.96
C ASP A 10 11.29 6.54 -5.47
N GLY A 11 10.09 6.10 -5.87
CA GLY A 11 9.74 5.76 -7.24
C GLY A 11 10.25 4.39 -7.70
N LYS A 12 10.88 3.61 -6.83
CA LYS A 12 11.35 2.26 -7.18
C LYS A 12 10.28 1.21 -6.96
N THR A 13 10.34 0.16 -7.76
CA THR A 13 9.55 -1.05 -7.52
C THR A 13 10.16 -1.82 -6.36
N ASN A 14 9.34 -2.08 -5.35
CA ASN A 14 9.66 -2.87 -4.18
C ASN A 14 8.61 -3.99 -4.04
N TYR A 15 8.81 -4.88 -3.07
CA TYR A 15 7.95 -6.05 -2.89
C TYR A 15 7.61 -6.24 -1.41
N PHE A 16 6.39 -6.67 -1.11
CA PHE A 16 6.00 -7.07 0.25
C PHE A 16 5.22 -8.39 0.25
N ASP A 17 5.21 -9.05 1.40
CA ASP A 17 4.44 -10.28 1.61
C ASP A 17 2.99 -9.94 1.99
N ALA A 18 2.03 -10.40 1.17
CA ALA A 18 0.60 -10.18 1.37
C ALA A 18 0.06 -10.84 2.66
N HIS A 19 0.67 -11.94 3.10
CA HIS A 19 0.24 -12.66 4.30
C HIS A 19 0.65 -11.94 5.58
N ALA A 20 1.68 -11.08 5.51
CA ALA A 20 2.13 -10.29 6.63
C ALA A 20 1.31 -9.01 6.82
N VAL A 21 0.40 -8.66 5.91
CA VAL A 21 -0.39 -7.42 5.98
C VAL A 21 -1.38 -7.47 7.15
N GLN A 22 -1.35 -6.43 7.98
CA GLN A 22 -2.30 -6.25 9.08
C GLN A 22 -3.44 -5.29 8.69
N PHE A 23 -3.11 -4.17 8.04
CA PHE A 23 -4.08 -3.21 7.55
C PHE A 23 -3.52 -2.36 6.42
N THR A 24 -4.43 -1.76 5.65
CA THR A 24 -4.15 -0.79 4.60
C THR A 24 -4.96 0.48 4.82
N MET A 25 -4.40 1.64 4.50
CA MET A 25 -5.15 2.91 4.52
C MET A 25 -4.67 3.86 3.43
N ALA A 26 -5.55 4.73 2.96
CA ALA A 26 -5.16 5.89 2.17
C ALA A 26 -4.21 6.77 3.01
N PHE A 27 -3.12 7.21 2.39
CA PHE A 27 -2.09 8.02 3.05
C PHE A 27 -1.73 9.22 2.17
N GLN A 28 -1.70 10.41 2.77
CA GLN A 28 -1.28 11.61 2.07
C GLN A 28 0.23 11.54 1.79
N ILE A 29 0.61 11.61 0.52
CA ILE A 29 2.03 11.63 0.09
C ILE A 29 2.41 12.93 -0.64
N GLY A 30 1.41 13.69 -1.09
CA GLY A 30 1.61 14.97 -1.76
C GLY A 30 1.38 16.18 -0.85
N PRO A 31 1.69 17.37 -1.35
CA PRO A 31 1.36 18.61 -0.68
C PRO A 31 -0.17 18.79 -0.59
N VAL A 32 -0.57 19.67 0.32
CA VAL A 32 -1.93 20.23 0.38
C VAL A 32 -1.90 21.59 -0.32
N ASP A 33 -2.88 21.88 -1.17
CA ASP A 33 -3.00 23.20 -1.79
C ASP A 33 -3.58 24.25 -0.82
N GLU A 34 -3.65 25.49 -1.29
CA GLU A 34 -4.19 26.64 -0.53
C GLU A 34 -5.67 26.50 -0.14
N HIS A 35 -6.40 25.57 -0.75
CA HIS A 35 -7.79 25.26 -0.44
C HIS A 35 -7.95 24.06 0.49
N GLY A 36 -6.85 23.51 1.02
CA GLY A 36 -6.88 22.35 1.91
C GLY A 36 -7.04 21.01 1.17
N LYS A 37 -6.91 20.98 -0.16
CA LYS A 37 -7.04 19.75 -0.95
C LYS A 37 -5.70 19.06 -1.10
N VAL A 38 -5.66 17.79 -0.72
CA VAL A 38 -4.50 16.91 -0.90
C VAL A 38 -4.29 16.64 -2.39
N GLN A 39 -3.09 16.94 -2.89
CA GLN A 39 -2.74 16.81 -4.31
C GLN A 39 -2.37 15.38 -4.71
N GLN A 40 -1.92 14.55 -3.76
CA GLN A 40 -1.56 13.17 -4.03
C GLN A 40 -1.82 12.27 -2.82
N TRP A 41 -2.52 11.18 -3.09
CA TRP A 41 -2.74 10.08 -2.17
C TRP A 41 -1.99 8.85 -2.62
N GLY A 42 -1.50 8.08 -1.65
CA GLY A 42 -0.97 6.75 -1.83
C GLY A 42 -1.58 5.81 -0.80
N THR A 43 -0.90 4.71 -0.55
CA THR A 43 -1.37 3.66 0.36
C THR A 43 -0.30 3.33 1.37
N LYS A 44 -0.66 3.39 2.64
CA LYS A 44 0.14 2.81 3.71
C LYS A 44 -0.29 1.35 3.91
N VAL A 45 0.68 0.45 3.88
CA VAL A 45 0.48 -0.97 4.18
C VAL A 45 1.30 -1.29 5.43
N ALA A 46 0.62 -1.69 6.50
CA ALA A 46 1.26 -2.05 7.75
C ALA A 46 1.32 -3.56 7.91
N PHE A 47 2.40 -4.06 8.53
CA PHE A 47 2.64 -5.49 8.67
C PHE A 47 2.52 -5.96 10.12
N ASN A 48 1.94 -7.14 10.30
CA ASN A 48 1.92 -7.88 11.55
C ASN A 48 3.27 -8.59 11.78
N THR A 49 4.32 -7.80 12.01
CA THR A 49 5.68 -8.31 12.27
C THR A 49 6.20 -7.77 13.61
N PRO A 50 7.15 -8.45 14.26
CA PRO A 50 7.69 -8.02 15.56
C PRO A 50 8.25 -6.59 15.58
N ASN A 51 8.64 -6.06 14.43
CA ASN A 51 9.22 -4.73 14.30
C ASN A 51 8.20 -3.64 13.89
N HIS A 52 6.91 -3.97 13.78
CA HIS A 52 5.84 -3.05 13.38
C HIS A 52 6.17 -2.19 12.15
N GLY A 53 6.67 -2.84 11.11
CA GLY A 53 7.03 -2.18 9.86
C GLY A 53 5.81 -1.72 9.05
N TYR A 54 6.01 -0.70 8.23
CA TYR A 54 5.07 -0.31 7.19
C TYR A 54 5.82 0.13 5.94
N ILE A 55 5.12 0.10 4.81
CA ILE A 55 5.54 0.74 3.57
C ILE A 55 4.55 1.83 3.18
N ILE A 56 5.01 2.74 2.34
CA ILE A 56 4.17 3.70 1.64
C ILE A 56 4.33 3.41 0.15
N SER A 57 3.21 3.08 -0.51
CA SER A 57 3.11 2.98 -1.96
C SER A 57 2.51 4.25 -2.54
N LYS A 58 2.96 4.65 -3.73
CA LYS A 58 2.35 5.70 -4.55
C LYS A 58 1.06 5.25 -5.22
N GLU A 59 0.71 3.98 -5.12
CA GLU A 59 -0.48 3.43 -5.75
C GLU A 59 -1.73 3.68 -4.89
N PRO A 60 -2.91 3.80 -5.53
CA PRO A 60 -4.20 3.87 -4.83
C PRO A 60 -4.49 2.63 -3.97
N SER A 61 -5.24 2.82 -2.89
CA SER A 61 -5.46 1.79 -1.87
C SER A 61 -6.34 0.64 -2.38
N ASP A 62 -7.34 0.94 -3.19
CA ASP A 62 -8.19 -0.06 -3.84
C ASP A 62 -7.39 -1.01 -4.73
N VAL A 63 -6.41 -0.51 -5.49
CA VAL A 63 -5.54 -1.34 -6.34
C VAL A 63 -4.65 -2.27 -5.52
N LEU A 64 -4.13 -1.80 -4.37
CA LEU A 64 -3.32 -2.65 -3.50
C LEU A 64 -4.17 -3.64 -2.71
N ILE A 65 -5.34 -3.24 -2.23
CA ILE A 65 -6.27 -4.13 -1.53
C ILE A 65 -6.67 -5.28 -2.45
N LYS A 66 -7.08 -5.00 -3.69
CA LYS A 66 -7.43 -6.06 -4.66
C LYS A 66 -6.30 -7.07 -4.83
N ARG A 67 -5.05 -6.61 -5.01
CA ARG A 67 -3.88 -7.50 -5.15
C ARG A 67 -3.57 -8.29 -3.87
N ILE A 68 -3.77 -7.69 -2.69
CA ILE A 68 -3.62 -8.37 -1.39
C ILE A 68 -4.67 -9.47 -1.24
N GLU A 69 -5.92 -9.18 -1.58
CA GLU A 69 -7.01 -10.13 -1.49
C GLU A 69 -6.83 -11.29 -2.48
N GLU A 70 -6.43 -11.02 -3.73
CA GLU A 70 -6.07 -12.04 -4.73
C GLU A 70 -4.91 -12.92 -4.27
N ALA A 71 -3.84 -12.31 -3.73
CA ALA A 71 -2.68 -13.05 -3.25
C ALA A 71 -3.01 -13.95 -2.05
N ASN A 72 -3.98 -13.53 -1.22
CA ASN A 72 -4.50 -14.29 -0.09
C ASN A 72 -5.63 -15.27 -0.47
N GLY A 73 -6.05 -15.31 -1.75
CA GLY A 73 -7.13 -16.19 -2.21
C GLY A 73 -8.52 -15.79 -1.71
N LEU A 74 -8.72 -14.52 -1.32
CA LEU A 74 -9.99 -13.97 -0.84
C LEU A 74 -10.91 -13.53 -2.00
N VAL A 75 -10.31 -13.23 -3.16
CA VAL A 75 -11.02 -13.01 -4.42
C VAL A 75 -10.35 -13.82 -5.52
N SER A 76 -11.17 -14.30 -6.45
CA SER A 76 -10.73 -14.95 -7.69
C SER A 76 -11.27 -14.09 -8.83
N ASP A 77 -10.42 -13.77 -9.82
CA ASP A 77 -10.88 -13.20 -11.10
C ASP A 77 -11.83 -14.17 -11.84
#